data_AF-A0A6A4VEJ1-F1
#
_entry.id   AF-A0A6A4VEJ1-F1
#
_cell.length_a   1.000
_cell.length_b   1.000
_cell.length_c   1.000
_cell.angle_alpha   90.00
_cell.angle_beta   90.00
_cell.angle_gamma   90.00
#
_symmetry.space_group_name_H-M   'P 1'
#
loop_
_entity.id
_entity.type
_entity.pdbx_description
1 polymer ?
#
loop_
_entity_poly.entity_id
_entity_poly.type
_entity_poly.pdbx_seq_one_letter_code
_entity_poly.pdbx_strand_id
1 'polypeptide(L)'
;MQQKVTVKEGDNLLEAVLDNNVDIDGFGACEGTLACSTCHLILPEAVYEQLSSDISEEEMDMLDLAYGLTETSRLGCACHVTKELFEGVVIKVPEGINDQR
;
A
#
# COMPACT_ATOMS: atom_id res chain seq x y z
N MET A 1 -11.90 -9.72 7.46
CA MET A 1 -11.34 -10.92 6.79
C MET A 1 -9.83 -10.74 6.71
N GLN A 2 -9.04 -11.81 6.76
CA GLN A 2 -7.58 -11.76 6.60
C GLN A 2 -7.18 -12.81 5.57
N GLN A 3 -6.36 -12.41 4.60
CA GLN A 3 -5.81 -13.30 3.57
C GLN A 3 -4.29 -13.31 3.69
N LYS A 4 -3.71 -14.51 3.65
CA LYS A 4 -2.25 -14.69 3.63
C LYS A 4 -1.83 -14.92 2.19
N VAL A 5 -0.83 -14.17 1.74
CA VAL A 5 -0.29 -14.23 0.38
C VAL A 5 1.21 -14.48 0.42
N THR A 6 1.76 -14.95 -0.70
CA THR A 6 3.21 -15.06 -0.90
C THR A 6 3.60 -14.09 -1.98
N VAL A 7 4.66 -13.32 -1.72
CA VAL A 7 5.10 -12.22 -2.58
C VAL A 7 6.58 -12.40 -2.89
N LYS A 8 7.06 -11.85 -4.00
CA LYS A 8 8.49 -11.91 -4.31
C LYS A 8 9.17 -10.69 -3.68
N GLU A 9 10.39 -10.90 -3.26
CA GLU A 9 11.24 -9.79 -2.83
C GLU A 9 11.51 -8.87 -4.02
N GLY A 10 11.35 -7.57 -3.82
CA GLY A 10 11.44 -6.54 -4.86
C GLY A 10 10.10 -6.13 -5.48
N ASP A 11 9.04 -6.94 -5.37
CA ASP A 11 7.68 -6.53 -5.78
C ASP A 11 7.21 -5.36 -4.88
N ASN A 12 6.36 -4.49 -5.39
CA ASN A 12 5.67 -3.52 -4.54
C ASN A 12 4.36 -4.10 -3.95
N LEU A 13 3.80 -3.45 -2.93
CA LEU A 13 2.59 -3.94 -2.26
C LEU A 13 1.35 -3.90 -3.16
N LEU A 14 1.32 -3.09 -4.22
CA LEU A 14 0.25 -3.15 -5.22
C LEU A 14 0.34 -4.46 -6.02
N GLU A 15 1.53 -4.77 -6.56
CA GLU A 15 1.78 -6.02 -7.28
C GLU A 15 1.49 -7.24 -6.40
N ALA A 16 1.87 -7.20 -5.12
CA ALA A 16 1.55 -8.24 -4.16
C ALA A 16 0.05 -8.56 -4.08
N VAL A 17 -0.82 -7.55 -4.09
CA VAL A 17 -2.28 -7.69 -4.07
C VAL A 17 -2.79 -8.25 -5.39
N LEU A 18 -2.34 -7.66 -6.52
CA LEU A 18 -2.80 -8.03 -7.86
C LEU A 18 -2.36 -9.46 -8.26
N ASP A 19 -1.09 -9.80 -8.09
CA ASP A 19 -0.53 -11.11 -8.46
C ASP A 19 -1.15 -12.26 -7.64
N ASN A 20 -1.59 -11.97 -6.41
CA ASN A 20 -2.25 -12.94 -5.55
C ASN A 20 -3.78 -12.93 -5.65
N ASN A 21 -4.36 -12.13 -6.57
CA ASN A 21 -5.81 -11.98 -6.74
C ASN A 21 -6.53 -11.72 -5.41
N VAL A 22 -5.97 -10.83 -4.57
CA VAL A 22 -6.64 -10.40 -3.34
C VAL A 22 -7.79 -9.48 -3.73
N ASP A 23 -9.00 -9.87 -3.33
CA ASP A 23 -10.23 -9.21 -3.76
C ASP A 23 -10.46 -7.91 -2.96
N ILE A 24 -10.06 -6.78 -3.55
CA ILE A 24 -10.25 -5.43 -3.02
C ILE A 24 -10.80 -4.55 -4.15
N ASP A 25 -12.10 -4.25 -4.08
CA ASP A 25 -12.79 -3.45 -5.08
C ASP A 25 -12.12 -2.08 -5.29
N GLY A 26 -11.78 -1.74 -6.53
CA GLY A 26 -11.19 -0.44 -6.90
C GLY A 26 -9.72 -0.25 -6.52
N PHE A 27 -9.06 -1.27 -5.97
CA PHE A 27 -7.67 -1.17 -5.55
C PHE A 27 -6.71 -1.01 -6.74
N GLY A 28 -5.79 -0.05 -6.65
CA GLY A 28 -4.72 0.10 -7.63
C GLY A 28 -5.16 0.65 -9.00
N ALA A 29 -6.15 1.52 -9.05
CA ALA A 29 -6.76 2.02 -10.29
C ALA A 29 -5.70 2.57 -11.27
N CYS A 30 -4.68 3.28 -10.77
CA CYS A 30 -3.62 3.85 -11.60
C CYS A 30 -2.47 2.93 -11.99
N GLU A 31 -2.55 1.64 -11.65
CA GLU A 31 -1.54 0.65 -12.03
C GLU A 31 -0.14 1.06 -11.55
N GLY A 32 -0.05 1.75 -10.41
CA GLY A 32 1.21 2.14 -9.79
C GLY A 32 1.89 3.37 -10.37
N THR A 33 1.19 4.17 -11.18
CA THR A 33 1.73 5.41 -11.78
C THR A 33 1.74 6.63 -10.85
N LEU A 34 1.52 6.41 -9.54
CA LEU A 34 1.45 7.46 -8.51
C LEU A 34 0.42 8.57 -8.81
N ALA A 35 -0.66 8.22 -9.52
CA ALA A 35 -1.68 9.17 -10.00
C ALA A 35 -3.06 8.98 -9.34
N CYS A 36 -3.13 8.21 -8.26
CA CYS A 36 -4.33 8.02 -7.44
C CYS A 36 -3.94 7.56 -6.02
N SER A 37 -4.91 7.52 -5.12
CA SER A 37 -4.74 7.00 -3.75
C SER A 37 -5.43 5.65 -3.50
N THR A 38 -5.91 4.95 -4.54
CA THR A 38 -6.70 3.73 -4.35
C THR A 38 -5.89 2.49 -3.95
N CYS A 39 -4.55 2.57 -3.97
CA CYS A 39 -3.66 1.56 -3.41
C CYS A 39 -3.22 1.88 -1.96
N HIS A 40 -3.92 2.81 -1.29
CA HIS A 40 -3.65 3.18 0.10
C HIS A 40 -3.73 1.96 1.04
N LEU A 41 -2.68 1.80 1.84
CA LEU A 41 -2.55 0.77 2.85
C LEU A 41 -2.09 1.41 4.16
N ILE A 42 -2.43 0.76 5.29
CA ILE A 42 -2.01 1.15 6.63
C ILE A 42 -1.00 0.12 7.10
N LEU A 43 0.25 0.54 7.25
CA LEU A 43 1.36 -0.32 7.67
C LEU A 43 1.44 -0.40 9.19
N PRO A 44 1.96 -1.51 9.76
CA PRO A 44 2.38 -1.52 11.14
C PRO A 44 3.48 -0.49 11.39
N GLU A 45 3.49 0.13 12.58
CA GLU A 45 4.45 1.17 12.96
C GLU A 45 5.90 0.76 12.70
N ALA A 46 6.30 -0.44 13.14
CA ALA A 46 7.64 -0.96 12.94
C ALA A 46 8.05 -1.12 11.44
N VAL A 47 7.08 -1.36 10.55
CA VAL A 47 7.33 -1.44 9.10
C VAL A 47 7.37 -0.04 8.51
N TYR A 48 6.45 0.82 8.93
CA TYR A 48 6.38 2.20 8.50
C TYR A 48 7.65 2.98 8.82
N GLU A 49 8.17 2.88 10.05
CA GLU A 49 9.39 3.57 10.48
C GLU A 49 10.58 3.27 9.56
N GLN A 50 10.73 2.01 9.13
CA GLN A 50 11.81 1.57 8.25
C GLN A 50 11.67 2.09 6.81
N LEU A 51 10.45 2.44 6.38
CA LEU A 51 10.17 2.95 5.03
C LEU A 51 9.93 4.46 5.00
N SER A 52 9.82 5.10 6.17
CA SER A 52 9.38 6.49 6.31
C SER A 52 10.32 7.49 5.65
N SER A 53 11.62 7.17 5.52
CA SER A 53 12.60 8.01 4.82
C SER A 53 12.37 8.11 3.32
N ASP A 54 11.60 7.17 2.76
CA ASP A 54 11.47 6.98 1.31
C ASP A 54 10.15 7.55 0.78
N ILE A 55 9.35 8.22 1.63
CA ILE A 55 8.12 8.87 1.21
C ILE A 55 8.44 10.13 0.38
N SER A 56 7.92 10.18 -0.84
CA SER A 56 8.11 11.34 -1.73
C SER A 56 7.04 12.40 -1.52
N GLU A 57 7.31 13.64 -1.96
CA GLU A 57 6.30 14.71 -1.98
C GLU A 57 5.08 14.33 -2.82
N GLU A 58 5.30 13.72 -4.00
CA GLU A 58 4.23 13.25 -4.87
C GLU A 58 3.36 12.16 -4.20
N GLU A 59 3.98 11.27 -3.41
CA GLU A 59 3.23 10.26 -2.64
C GLU A 59 2.37 10.93 -1.56
N MET A 60 2.91 11.93 -0.86
CA MET A 60 2.18 12.69 0.16
C MET A 60 0.99 13.45 -0.43
N ASP A 61 1.18 14.12 -1.57
CA ASP A 61 0.11 14.84 -2.28
C ASP A 61 -1.06 13.91 -2.64
N MET A 62 -0.76 12.66 -3.02
CA MET A 62 -1.79 11.66 -3.30
C MET A 62 -2.40 11.09 -2.03
N LEU A 63 -1.63 10.89 -0.95
CA LEU A 63 -2.14 10.41 0.34
C LEU A 63 -3.12 11.39 0.99
N ASP A 64 -2.96 12.70 0.78
CA ASP A 64 -3.92 13.71 1.23
C ASP A 64 -5.34 13.51 0.67
N LEU A 65 -5.44 12.82 -0.47
CA LEU A 65 -6.69 12.46 -1.12
C LEU A 65 -7.23 11.09 -0.69
N ALA A 66 -6.51 10.35 0.17
CA ALA A 66 -6.89 9.00 0.58
C ALA A 66 -8.05 9.00 1.58
N TYR A 67 -8.91 7.99 1.49
CA TYR A 67 -9.97 7.77 2.47
C TYR A 67 -9.38 7.21 3.77
N GLY A 68 -9.67 7.85 4.90
CA GLY A 68 -9.26 7.34 6.21
C GLY A 68 -7.74 7.34 6.41
N LEU A 69 -7.06 8.40 5.94
CA LEU A 69 -5.62 8.61 6.13
C LEU A 69 -5.23 8.50 7.62
N THR A 70 -4.12 7.84 7.89
CA THR A 70 -3.53 7.61 9.22
C THR A 70 -2.03 7.94 9.22
N GLU A 71 -1.42 7.99 10.40
CA GLU A 71 0.02 8.29 10.57
C GLU A 71 0.95 7.27 9.88
N THR A 72 0.52 6.01 9.75
CA THR A 72 1.31 4.93 9.11
C THR A 72 0.81 4.56 7.72
N SER A 73 0.10 5.49 7.08
CA SER A 73 -0.44 5.31 5.74
C SER A 73 0.62 5.45 4.67
N ARG A 74 0.58 4.57 3.68
CA ARG A 74 1.44 4.59 2.49
C ARG A 74 0.66 4.21 1.25
N LEU A 75 1.17 4.61 0.08
CA LEU A 75 0.68 4.07 -1.19
C LEU A 75 1.39 2.75 -1.47
N GLY A 76 0.60 1.69 -1.65
CA GLY A 76 1.15 0.34 -1.86
C GLY A 76 2.07 0.24 -3.06
N CYS A 77 1.86 1.04 -4.12
CA CYS A 77 2.75 1.07 -5.28
C CYS A 77 4.13 1.68 -5.02
N ALA A 78 4.29 2.48 -3.96
CA ALA A 78 5.57 3.07 -3.58
C ALA A 78 6.35 2.21 -2.56
N CYS A 79 5.70 1.21 -1.96
CA CYS A 79 6.27 0.38 -0.91
C CYS A 79 6.79 -0.94 -1.48
N HIS A 80 8.12 -1.10 -1.54
CA HIS A 80 8.78 -2.30 -2.04
C HIS A 80 8.98 -3.33 -0.93
N VAL A 81 8.70 -4.59 -1.25
CA VAL A 81 8.80 -5.72 -0.33
C VAL A 81 10.25 -6.15 -0.18
N THR A 82 10.73 -6.19 1.06
CA THR A 82 11.96 -6.89 1.45
C THR A 82 11.62 -8.05 2.37
N LYS A 83 12.40 -9.13 2.28
CA LYS A 83 12.13 -10.32 3.11
C LYS A 83 12.22 -10.01 4.60
N GLU A 84 13.22 -9.23 5.00
CA GLU A 84 13.47 -8.88 6.41
C GLU A 84 12.30 -8.10 7.01
N LEU A 85 11.70 -7.19 6.24
CA LEU A 85 10.69 -6.29 6.75
C LEU A 85 9.27 -6.86 6.68
N PHE A 86 8.96 -7.70 5.69
CA PHE A 86 7.58 -8.11 5.39
C PHE A 86 7.24 -9.57 5.74
N GLU A 87 8.19 -10.39 6.17
CA GLU A 87 7.91 -11.77 6.58
C GLU A 87 6.93 -11.80 7.77
N GLY A 88 5.75 -12.38 7.54
CA GLY A 88 4.71 -12.50 8.57
C GLY A 88 3.99 -11.20 8.94
N VAL A 89 4.23 -10.11 8.21
CA VAL A 89 3.58 -8.82 8.45
C VAL A 89 2.11 -8.87 8.05
N VAL A 90 1.27 -8.21 8.86
CA VAL A 90 -0.14 -7.98 8.56
C VAL A 90 -0.32 -6.52 8.20
N ILE A 91 -0.74 -6.26 6.97
CA ILE A 91 -1.03 -4.92 6.46
C ILE A 91 -2.54 -4.72 6.42
N LYS A 92 -3.01 -3.54 6.80
CA LYS A 92 -4.43 -3.22 6.82
C LYS A 92 -4.83 -2.45 5.56
N VAL A 93 -5.94 -2.86 4.96
CA VAL A 93 -6.67 -2.11 3.93
C VAL A 93 -7.65 -1.15 4.64
N PRO A 94 -7.73 0.13 4.25
CA PRO A 94 -8.70 1.08 4.80
C PRO A 94 -10.16 0.61 4.53
N GLU A 95 -11.12 1.17 5.28
CA GLU A 95 -12.55 0.78 5.18
C GLU A 95 -13.22 1.21 3.87
N GLY A 96 -12.57 2.10 3.12
CA GLY A 96 -13.06 2.60 1.84
C GLY A 96 -11.89 3.05 0.96
N ILE A 97 -12.19 3.18 -0.33
CA ILE A 97 -11.29 3.70 -1.35
C ILE A 97 -11.91 4.99 -1.91
N ASN A 98 -11.07 6.01 -2.08
CA ASN A 98 -11.47 7.24 -2.77
C ASN A 98 -10.97 7.19 -4.22
N ASP A 99 -11.84 6.78 -5.13
CA ASP A 99 -11.55 6.80 -6.57
C ASP A 99 -12.02 8.13 -7.16
N GLN A 100 -11.08 9.08 -7.32
CA GLN A 100 -11.33 10.42 -7.88
C GLN A 100 -11.00 10.52 -9.38
N ARG A 101 -10.93 9.40 -10.10
CA ARG A 101 -10.70 9.38 -11.54
C ARG A 101 -11.89 9.81 -12.38
#